data_AF-M0HFU1-F1
#
_entry.id   AF-M0HFU1-F1
#
_cell.length_a   1.000
_cell.length_b   1.000
_cell.length_c   1.000
_cell.angle_alpha   90.00
_cell.angle_beta   90.00
_cell.angle_gamma   90.00
#
_symmetry.space_group_name_H-M   'P 1'
#
loop_
_entity.id
_entity.type
_entity.pdbx_description
1 polymer ?
#
loop_
_entity_poly.entity_id
_entity_poly.type
_entity_poly.pdbx_seq_one_letter_code
_entity_poly.pdbx_strand_id
1 'polypeptide(L)'
;MVDSKALSVGVIAGIFASGVYYLDGSWDAQLLLFLGLTWGMAGWLVARNLSSLENPNTVPQILLALLVTGVPLFGIHSDLPLGSLRSPLGLLVMGVAVAGIGLGAEMSTSPAEEQRTTVAPAD
;
A
#
# COMPACT_ATOMS: atom_id res chain seq x y z
N MET A 1 15.01 -14.35 -5.09
CA MET A 1 14.36 -15.30 -4.16
C MET A 1 13.15 -14.57 -3.58
N VAL A 2 11.93 -15.08 -3.73
CA VAL A 2 10.72 -14.39 -3.23
C VAL A 2 10.78 -14.39 -1.70
N ASP A 3 10.74 -13.21 -1.08
CA ASP A 3 10.66 -13.11 0.37
C ASP A 3 9.28 -13.60 0.83
N SER A 4 9.26 -14.85 1.33
CA SER A 4 8.05 -15.53 1.82
C SER A 4 7.34 -14.72 2.92
N LYS A 5 8.10 -13.95 3.72
CA LYS A 5 7.54 -13.08 4.76
C LYS A 5 6.77 -11.94 4.13
N ALA A 6 7.35 -11.24 3.14
CA ALA A 6 6.68 -10.15 2.46
C ALA A 6 5.41 -10.63 1.73
N LEU A 7 5.47 -11.81 1.10
CA LEU A 7 4.32 -12.40 0.43
C LEU A 7 3.19 -12.71 1.42
N SER A 8 3.53 -13.24 2.60
CA SER A 8 2.56 -13.51 3.68
C SER A 8 1.88 -12.22 4.17
N VAL A 9 2.63 -11.12 4.33
CA VAL A 9 2.07 -9.82 4.70
C VAL A 9 1.09 -9.32 3.63
N GLY A 10 1.42 -9.48 2.36
CA GLY A 10 0.51 -9.19 1.25
C GLY A 10 -0.80 -9.99 1.37
N VAL A 11 -0.72 -11.30 1.49
CA VAL A 11 -1.91 -12.16 1.62
C VAL A 11 -2.79 -11.74 2.80
N ILE A 12 -2.20 -11.47 3.98
CA ILE A 12 -2.93 -11.01 5.17
C ILE A 12 -3.64 -9.68 4.90
N ALA A 13 -2.94 -8.70 4.30
CA ALA A 13 -3.51 -7.41 3.98
C ALA A 13 -4.69 -7.53 2.99
N GLY A 14 -4.55 -8.38 1.97
CA GLY A 14 -5.62 -8.67 1.01
C GLY A 14 -6.86 -9.28 1.68
N ILE A 15 -6.66 -10.33 2.50
CA ILE A 15 -7.76 -10.98 3.24
C ILE A 15 -8.45 -9.98 4.18
N PHE A 16 -7.68 -9.15 4.87
CA PHE A 16 -8.23 -8.14 5.78
C PHE A 16 -9.12 -7.14 5.04
N ALA A 17 -8.64 -6.55 3.94
CA ALA A 17 -9.42 -5.57 3.18
C ALA A 17 -10.68 -6.18 2.55
N SER A 18 -10.57 -7.37 1.95
CA SER A 18 -11.73 -8.11 1.43
C SER A 18 -12.71 -8.50 2.55
N GLY A 19 -12.22 -8.84 3.74
CA GLY A 19 -13.05 -9.15 4.91
C GLY A 19 -13.82 -7.95 5.42
N VAL A 20 -13.19 -6.77 5.50
CA VAL A 20 -13.87 -5.51 5.87
C VAL A 20 -14.99 -5.20 4.87
N TYR A 21 -14.71 -5.34 3.56
CA TYR A 21 -15.71 -5.15 2.51
C TYR A 21 -16.90 -6.11 2.65
N TYR A 22 -16.62 -7.38 2.91
CA TYR A 22 -17.64 -8.41 3.09
C TYR A 22 -18.54 -8.13 4.31
N LEU A 23 -17.95 -7.66 5.42
CA LEU A 23 -18.68 -7.30 6.64
C LEU A 23 -19.56 -6.05 6.47
N ASP A 24 -19.24 -5.19 5.51
CA ASP A 24 -20.04 -4.00 5.14
C ASP A 24 -21.33 -4.37 4.35
N GLY A 25 -21.63 -5.67 4.22
CA GLY A 25 -22.87 -6.17 3.62
C GLY A 25 -22.89 -6.14 2.10
N SER A 26 -21.76 -5.87 1.46
CA SER A 26 -21.61 -5.84 0.00
C SER A 26 -21.02 -7.14 -0.54
N TRP A 27 -21.56 -7.63 -1.66
CA TRP A 27 -21.28 -8.99 -2.17
C TRP A 27 -20.80 -8.99 -3.63
N ASP A 28 -20.30 -7.86 -4.13
CA ASP A 28 -19.75 -7.81 -5.48
C ASP A 28 -18.41 -8.56 -5.50
N ALA A 29 -18.41 -9.73 -6.14
CA ALA A 29 -17.24 -10.60 -6.21
C ALA A 29 -16.08 -9.96 -7.00
N GLN A 30 -16.36 -9.14 -8.00
CA GLN A 30 -15.34 -8.44 -8.78
C GLN A 30 -14.65 -7.39 -7.90
N LEU A 31 -15.42 -6.65 -7.12
CA LEU A 31 -14.92 -5.63 -6.20
C LEU A 31 -14.12 -6.25 -5.05
N LEU A 32 -14.58 -7.38 -4.51
CA LEU A 32 -13.88 -8.15 -3.47
C LEU A 32 -12.52 -8.65 -3.96
N LEU A 33 -12.47 -9.19 -5.19
CA LEU A 33 -11.23 -9.63 -5.84
C LEU A 33 -10.28 -8.45 -6.07
N PHE A 34 -10.76 -7.36 -6.66
CA PHE A 34 -9.94 -6.18 -6.94
C PHE A 34 -9.37 -5.57 -5.67
N LEU A 35 -10.19 -5.44 -4.62
CA LEU A 35 -9.76 -4.90 -3.34
C LEU A 35 -8.71 -5.79 -2.68
N GLY A 36 -8.93 -7.11 -2.69
CA GLY A 36 -7.99 -8.10 -2.15
C GLY A 36 -6.66 -8.09 -2.89
N LEU A 37 -6.67 -8.02 -4.24
CA LEU A 37 -5.45 -7.92 -5.04
C LEU A 37 -4.70 -6.60 -4.78
N THR A 38 -5.42 -5.48 -4.67
CA THR A 38 -4.83 -4.17 -4.43
C THR A 38 -4.10 -4.15 -3.09
N TRP A 39 -4.78 -4.58 -2.02
CA TRP A 39 -4.16 -4.65 -0.69
C TRP A 39 -3.11 -5.76 -0.58
N GLY A 40 -3.27 -6.84 -1.35
CA GLY A 40 -2.28 -7.89 -1.49
C GLY A 40 -0.96 -7.37 -2.04
N MET A 41 -1.02 -6.65 -3.16
CA MET A 41 0.14 -6.01 -3.76
C MET A 41 0.70 -4.91 -2.85
N ALA A 42 -0.15 -4.08 -2.26
CA ALA A 42 0.27 -2.99 -1.37
C ALA A 42 1.04 -3.52 -0.16
N GLY A 43 0.51 -4.53 0.53
CA GLY A 43 1.16 -5.14 1.69
C GLY A 43 2.48 -5.83 1.32
N TRP A 44 2.52 -6.53 0.19
CA TRP A 44 3.74 -7.16 -0.32
C TRP A 44 4.83 -6.13 -0.66
N LEU A 45 4.46 -5.06 -1.37
CA LEU A 45 5.36 -3.97 -1.77
C LEU A 45 5.94 -3.23 -0.58
N VAL A 46 5.13 -2.92 0.43
CA VAL A 46 5.61 -2.27 1.65
C VAL A 46 6.51 -3.20 2.45
N ALA A 47 6.11 -4.47 2.62
CA ALA A 47 6.87 -5.41 3.43
C ALA A 47 8.25 -5.73 2.84
N ARG A 48 8.36 -5.87 1.51
CA ARG A 48 9.65 -6.14 0.86
C ARG A 48 10.58 -4.93 0.84
N ASN A 49 10.03 -3.72 0.89
CA ASN A 49 10.79 -2.47 0.88
C ASN A 49 10.87 -1.81 2.27
N LEU A 50 10.60 -2.58 3.34
CA LEU A 50 10.49 -2.05 4.71
C LEU A 50 11.76 -1.31 5.16
N SER A 51 12.93 -1.81 4.79
CA SER A 51 14.22 -1.19 5.11
C SER A 51 14.41 0.20 4.48
N SER A 52 13.84 0.44 3.29
CA SER A 52 13.86 1.74 2.61
C SER A 52 12.85 2.72 3.24
N LEU A 53 11.80 2.19 3.85
CA LEU A 53 10.74 2.95 4.52
C LEU A 53 11.04 3.28 5.99
N GLU A 54 12.10 2.68 6.55
CA GLU A 54 12.50 2.88 7.93
C GLU A 54 13.11 4.29 8.11
N ASN A 55 12.26 5.24 8.50
CA ASN A 55 12.66 6.63 8.75
C ASN A 55 12.66 6.91 10.26
N PRO A 56 13.76 7.42 10.85
CA PRO A 56 13.80 7.75 12.27
C PRO A 56 12.95 8.98 12.62
N ASN A 57 12.51 9.79 11.64
CA ASN A 57 11.70 10.97 11.89
C ASN A 57 10.21 10.64 11.98
N THR A 58 9.61 10.90 13.15
CA THR A 58 8.20 10.60 13.44
C THR A 58 7.22 11.54 12.73
N VAL A 59 7.56 12.82 12.53
CA VAL A 59 6.63 13.81 11.97
C VAL A 59 6.24 13.48 10.51
N PRO A 60 7.18 13.22 9.58
CA PRO A 60 6.82 12.81 8.22
C PRO A 60 6.00 11.52 8.17
N GLN A 61 6.26 10.56 9.06
CA GLN A 61 5.49 9.31 9.14
C GLN A 61 4.03 9.56 9.54
N ILE A 62 3.81 10.42 10.55
CA ILE A 62 2.45 10.81 10.96
C ILE A 62 1.74 11.52 9.81
N LEU A 63 2.41 12.46 9.13
CA LEU A 63 1.84 13.18 7.98
C LEU A 63 1.50 12.22 6.84
N LEU A 64 2.36 11.26 6.54
CA LEU A 64 2.12 10.25 5.51
C LEU A 64 0.92 9.37 5.87
N ALA A 65 0.85 8.89 7.12
CA ALA A 65 -0.27 8.10 7.60
C ALA A 65 -1.59 8.88 7.52
N LEU A 66 -1.57 10.15 7.92
CA LEU A 66 -2.74 11.04 7.83
C LEU A 66 -3.13 11.35 6.39
N LEU A 67 -2.16 11.44 5.47
CA LEU A 67 -2.44 11.60 4.04
C LEU A 67 -3.09 10.34 3.47
N VAL A 68 -2.54 9.17 3.77
CA VAL A 68 -3.03 7.87 3.25
C VAL A 68 -4.39 7.52 3.83
N THR A 69 -4.66 7.80 5.11
CA THR A 69 -5.91 7.43 5.78
C THR A 69 -6.93 8.56 5.78
N GLY A 70 -6.51 9.78 6.09
CA GLY A 70 -7.38 10.93 6.24
C GLY A 70 -7.95 11.42 4.90
N VAL A 71 -7.14 11.48 3.83
CA VAL A 71 -7.66 11.96 2.54
C VAL A 71 -8.76 11.06 1.99
N PRO A 72 -8.64 9.72 1.99
CA PRO A 72 -9.74 8.87 1.53
C PRO A 72 -10.97 8.93 2.45
N LEU A 73 -10.78 9.02 3.77
CA LEU A 73 -11.88 9.06 4.74
C LEU A 73 -12.67 10.37 4.71
N PHE A 74 -11.99 11.51 4.54
CA PHE A 74 -12.60 12.85 4.61
C PHE A 74 -12.75 13.53 3.25
N GLY A 75 -11.97 13.11 2.24
CA GLY A 75 -12.02 13.67 0.89
C GLY A 75 -13.18 13.13 0.05
N ILE A 76 -13.67 11.91 0.35
CA ILE A 76 -14.88 11.37 -0.27
C ILE A 76 -16.09 11.96 0.45
N HIS A 77 -16.59 13.09 -0.04
CA HIS A 77 -17.67 13.84 0.62
C HIS A 77 -18.91 12.98 0.84
N SER A 78 -19.56 13.18 2.01
CA SER A 78 -20.79 12.52 2.46
C SER A 78 -21.97 12.63 1.48
N ASP A 79 -21.96 13.66 0.65
CA ASP A 79 -23.11 14.04 -0.16
C ASP A 79 -23.05 13.39 -1.54
N LEU A 80 -21.94 12.72 -1.86
CA LEU A 80 -21.85 11.90 -3.06
C LEU A 80 -22.82 10.71 -2.94
N PRO A 81 -23.62 10.41 -3.98
CA PRO A 81 -24.61 9.34 -3.97
C PRO A 81 -23.95 7.96 -4.17
N LEU A 82 -23.02 7.60 -3.30
CA LEU A 82 -22.21 6.37 -3.39
C LEU A 82 -22.83 5.19 -2.63
N GLY A 83 -23.73 5.44 -1.67
CA GLY A 83 -24.34 4.39 -0.86
C GLY A 83 -23.30 3.47 -0.23
N SER A 84 -23.46 2.15 -0.42
CA SER A 84 -22.53 1.12 0.06
C SER A 84 -21.17 1.10 -0.64
N LEU A 85 -20.98 1.84 -1.73
CA LEU A 85 -19.69 1.92 -2.44
C LEU A 85 -18.70 2.91 -1.82
N ARG A 86 -19.13 3.73 -0.86
CA ARG A 86 -18.26 4.74 -0.22
C ARG A 86 -17.08 4.10 0.51
N SER A 87 -17.35 3.15 1.40
CA SER A 87 -16.32 2.43 2.18
C SER A 87 -15.34 1.65 1.28
N PRO A 88 -15.81 0.85 0.31
CA PRO A 88 -14.94 0.16 -0.65
C PRO A 88 -14.06 1.11 -1.46
N LEU A 89 -14.63 2.25 -1.90
CA LEU A 89 -13.87 3.27 -2.61
C LEU A 89 -12.77 3.88 -1.73
N GLY A 90 -13.08 4.18 -0.47
CA GLY A 90 -12.10 4.63 0.51
C GLY A 90 -10.96 3.63 0.67
N LEU A 91 -11.28 2.35 0.91
CA LEU A 91 -10.29 1.28 1.05
C LEU A 91 -9.45 1.08 -0.23
N LEU A 92 -10.06 1.24 -1.41
CA LEU A 92 -9.35 1.15 -2.68
C LEU A 92 -8.32 2.28 -2.82
N VAL A 93 -8.72 3.53 -2.59
CA VAL A 93 -7.83 4.70 -2.67
C VAL A 93 -6.69 4.57 -1.66
N MET A 94 -7.00 4.14 -0.43
CA MET A 94 -5.98 3.84 0.59
C MET A 94 -4.98 2.78 0.10
N GLY A 95 -5.47 1.64 -0.41
CA GLY A 95 -4.63 0.56 -0.90
C GLY A 95 -3.72 1.00 -2.05
N VAL A 96 -4.23 1.78 -3.00
CA VAL A 96 -3.44 2.35 -4.11
C VAL A 96 -2.34 3.27 -3.59
N ALA A 97 -2.65 4.13 -2.61
CA ALA A 97 -1.64 5.02 -2.01
C ALA A 97 -0.53 4.22 -1.30
N VAL A 98 -0.90 3.17 -0.55
CA VAL A 98 0.06 2.27 0.12
C VAL A 98 0.93 1.52 -0.90
N ALA A 99 0.34 1.02 -1.99
CA ALA A 99 1.10 0.41 -3.09
C ALA A 99 2.07 1.42 -3.74
N GLY A 100 1.63 2.66 -3.95
CA GLY A 100 2.47 3.75 -4.45
C GLY A 100 3.66 4.05 -3.55
N ILE A 101 3.48 4.04 -2.22
CA ILE A 101 4.58 4.18 -1.25
C ILE A 101 5.59 3.04 -1.41
N GLY A 102 5.11 1.79 -1.47
CA GLY A 102 5.97 0.63 -1.65
C GLY A 102 6.74 0.65 -2.98
N LEU A 103 6.10 1.07 -4.08
CA LEU A 103 6.76 1.28 -5.38
C LEU A 103 7.78 2.42 -5.34
N GLY A 104 7.45 3.54 -4.70
CA GLY A 104 8.37 4.66 -4.54
C GLY A 104 9.63 4.28 -3.75
N ALA A 105 9.46 3.44 -2.72
CA ALA A 105 10.56 2.91 -1.92
C ALA A 105 11.47 1.92 -2.69
N GLU A 106 10.92 1.23 -3.69
CA GLU A 106 11.67 0.36 -4.60
C GLU A 106 12.42 1.16 -5.66
N MET A 107 11.79 2.23 -6.18
CA MET A 107 12.43 3.13 -7.14
C MET A 107 13.57 3.93 -6.49
N SER A 108 13.49 4.24 -5.19
CA SER A 108 14.52 5.01 -4.49
C SER A 108 15.81 4.22 -4.22
N THR A 109 15.74 2.90 -4.15
CA THR A 109 16.92 2.03 -3.94
C THR A 109 17.63 1.70 -5.25
N SER A 110 16.91 1.64 -6.37
CA SER A 110 17.43 1.26 -7.68
C SER A 110 18.61 2.11 -8.23
N PRO A 111 18.65 3.45 -8.10
CA PRO A 111 19.78 4.24 -8.60
C PRO A 111 21.02 4.19 -7.69
N ALA A 112 20.88 3.79 -6.42
CA ALA A 112 22.00 3.73 -5.47
C ALA A 112 22.88 2.47 -5.67
N GLU A 113 22.32 1.40 -6.25
CA GLU A 113 23.03 0.15 -6.55
C GLU A 113 23.94 0.31 -7.79
N GLU A 114 23.47 1.02 -8.83
CA GLU A 114 24.25 1.26 -10.06
C GLU A 114 25.53 2.05 -9.81
N GLN A 115 25.47 3.06 -8.93
CA GLN A 115 26.60 3.94 -8.68
C GLN A 115 27.68 3.34 -7.76
N ARG A 116 27.36 2.30 -6.97
CA ARG A 116 28.35 1.59 -6.14
C ARG A 116 29.19 0.59 -6.92
N THR A 117 28.71 0.14 -8.08
CA THR A 117 29.40 -0.91 -8.86
C THR A 117 30.42 -0.32 -9.85
N THR A 118 30.35 0.99 -10.14
CA THR A 118 31.25 1.67 -11.08
C THR A 118 32.56 2.16 -10.45
N VAL A 119 32.70 2.12 -9.12
CA VAL A 119 33.89 2.57 -8.39
C VAL A 119 34.67 1.38 -7.83
N ALA A 120 35.00 0.41 -8.67
CA ALA A 120 36.13 -0.48 -8.38
C ALA A 120 37.40 0.29 -8.78
N PRO A 121 38.28 0.67 -7.84
CA PRO A 121 39.56 1.28 -8.20
C PRO A 121 40.39 0.23 -8.94
N ALA A 122 40.88 0.59 -10.12
CA ALA A 122 41.95 -0.15 -10.76
C ALA A 122 43.24 0.16 -10.01
N ASP A 123 43.68 -0.75 -9.14
CA ASP A 123 45.06 -0.87 -8.67
C ASP A 123 45.35 -2.36 -8.34
#